data_AF-A0A4V4NFY8-F1
#
_entry.id   AF-A0A4V4NFY8-F1
#
_cell.length_a   1.000
_cell.length_b   1.000
_cell.length_c   1.000
_cell.angle_alpha   90.00
_cell.angle_beta   90.00
_cell.angle_gamma   90.00
#
_symmetry.space_group_name_H-M   'P 1'
#
loop_
_entity.id
_entity.type
_entity.pdbx_description
1 polymer ?
#
loop_
_entity_poly.entity_id
_entity_poly.type
_entity_poly.pdbx_seq_one_letter_code
_entity_poly.pdbx_strand_id
1 'polypeptide(L)'
;MFTRSTSFVLAASKAELKKSGVRYTAQSKKNRIEVQLLKDFPGIGVKGQIVAVKPSAMTSKLYPHNGAIYMNYKGAEPAIPVVTKAAAAAAAATLKAAQQQENKSKKEKKVKLNPILKSEIENSKKTDDLLTLDDLLSIDLNIISKENEDLIFAKLPKKLIILKNAKNSVLNTPIESDFVANQIKITLSKYIKESDLTMKFFSSEKTSITIKNEAGETIESIGNLGSFYAEVKYNDREHMTSVIVNAK
;
A
#
# COMPACT_ATOMS: atom_id res chain seq x y z
N MET A 1 -19.73 47.18 -32.06
CA MET A 1 -18.98 46.67 -30.89
C MET A 1 -19.92 45.79 -30.07
N PHE A 2 -19.79 44.46 -30.13
CA PHE A 2 -20.60 43.55 -29.33
C PHE A 2 -19.83 43.13 -28.09
N THR A 3 -20.21 43.65 -26.93
CA THR A 3 -19.74 43.26 -25.61
C THR A 3 -20.27 41.87 -25.29
N ARG A 4 -19.44 40.84 -25.51
CA ARG A 4 -19.74 39.47 -25.05
C ARG A 4 -19.55 39.44 -23.53
N SER A 5 -20.66 39.39 -22.80
CA SER A 5 -20.66 39.23 -21.35
C SER A 5 -19.99 37.91 -20.97
N THR A 6 -18.94 38.01 -20.16
CA THR A 6 -18.14 36.89 -19.64
C THR A 6 -18.94 35.95 -18.72
N SER A 7 -20.16 36.33 -18.32
CA SER A 7 -21.03 35.55 -17.45
C SER A 7 -21.64 34.32 -18.12
N PHE A 8 -21.95 34.36 -19.43
CA PHE A 8 -22.55 33.22 -20.12
C PHE A 8 -21.57 32.08 -20.38
N VAL A 9 -20.29 32.38 -20.57
CA VAL A 9 -19.24 31.38 -20.80
C VAL A 9 -18.97 30.55 -19.53
N LEU A 10 -19.06 31.17 -18.35
CA LEU A 10 -18.88 30.49 -17.07
C LEU A 10 -20.08 29.60 -16.67
N ALA A 11 -21.30 29.96 -17.11
CA ALA A 11 -22.48 29.15 -16.88
C ALA A 11 -22.48 27.88 -17.76
N ALA A 12 -22.03 27.99 -19.01
CA ALA A 12 -21.89 26.86 -19.92
C ALA A 12 -20.80 25.87 -19.47
N SER A 13 -19.65 26.35 -19.00
CA SER A 13 -18.56 25.49 -18.53
C SER A 13 -18.91 24.73 -17.23
N LYS A 14 -19.70 25.32 -16.32
CA LYS A 14 -20.23 24.62 -15.14
C LYS A 14 -21.29 23.57 -15.47
N ALA A 15 -22.02 23.72 -16.58
CA ALA A 15 -23.02 22.73 -17.02
C ALA A 15 -22.38 21.48 -17.64
N GLU A 16 -21.23 21.62 -18.31
CA GLU A 16 -20.53 20.49 -18.95
C GLU A 16 -19.72 19.64 -17.96
N LEU A 17 -19.20 20.22 -16.88
CA LEU A 17 -18.51 19.49 -15.80
C LEU A 17 -19.41 18.49 -15.05
N LYS A 18 -20.73 18.55 -15.20
CA LYS A 18 -21.68 17.62 -14.56
C LYS A 18 -21.98 16.36 -15.39
N LYS A 19 -21.47 16.24 -16.62
CA LYS A 19 -21.72 15.09 -17.52
C LYS A 19 -20.64 14.01 -17.52
N SER A 20 -19.47 14.24 -16.92
CA SER A 20 -18.38 13.24 -16.87
C SER A 20 -18.39 12.37 -15.61
N GLY A 21 -19.31 12.61 -14.66
CA GLY A 21 -19.53 11.73 -13.53
C GLY A 21 -20.30 10.49 -13.97
N VAL A 22 -19.59 9.41 -14.31
CA VAL A 22 -20.21 8.09 -14.53
C VAL A 22 -20.94 7.70 -13.24
N ARG A 23 -22.24 7.97 -13.17
CA ARG A 23 -23.07 7.55 -12.04
C ARG A 23 -23.16 6.03 -12.10
N TYR A 24 -22.53 5.34 -11.14
CA TYR A 24 -22.67 3.91 -10.97
C TYR A 24 -24.11 3.58 -10.54
N THR A 25 -25.03 3.50 -11.49
CA THR A 25 -26.39 3.04 -11.24
C THR A 25 -26.38 1.56 -10.86
N ALA A 26 -27.41 1.10 -10.16
CA ALA A 26 -27.57 -0.32 -9.86
C ALA A 26 -27.60 -1.19 -11.14
N GLN A 27 -28.03 -0.60 -12.27
CA GLN A 27 -28.04 -1.24 -13.58
C GLN A 27 -26.61 -1.45 -14.13
N SER A 28 -25.70 -0.48 -14.00
CA SER A 28 -24.33 -0.65 -14.48
C SER A 28 -23.54 -1.73 -13.73
N LYS A 29 -23.91 -2.04 -12.47
CA LYS A 29 -23.36 -3.17 -11.70
C LYS A 29 -23.75 -4.55 -12.25
N LYS A 30 -24.78 -4.63 -13.09
CA LYS A 30 -25.20 -5.88 -13.76
C LYS A 30 -24.35 -6.20 -14.98
N ASN A 31 -23.60 -5.23 -15.52
CA ASN A 31 -22.76 -5.45 -16.70
C ASN A 31 -21.69 -6.53 -16.43
N ARG A 32 -21.55 -7.43 -17.39
CA ARG A 32 -20.55 -8.50 -17.40
C ARG A 32 -19.78 -8.45 -18.71
N ILE A 33 -18.53 -8.86 -18.65
CA ILE A 33 -17.62 -8.96 -19.79
C ILE A 33 -17.12 -10.39 -19.91
N GLU A 34 -16.96 -10.87 -21.12
CA GLU A 34 -16.46 -12.22 -21.39
C GLU A 34 -14.94 -12.20 -21.39
N VAL A 35 -14.35 -13.10 -20.60
CA VAL A 35 -12.90 -13.21 -20.46
C VAL A 35 -12.50 -14.68 -20.52
N GLN A 36 -11.34 -14.96 -21.11
CA GLN A 36 -10.72 -16.28 -21.03
C GLN A 36 -9.73 -16.32 -19.89
N LEU A 37 -9.86 -17.32 -19.01
CA LEU A 37 -8.94 -17.55 -17.90
C LEU A 37 -7.68 -18.26 -18.39
N LEU A 38 -6.51 -17.74 -18.04
CA LEU A 38 -5.21 -18.36 -18.32
C LEU A 38 -4.65 -19.13 -17.12
N LYS A 39 -5.21 -18.89 -15.93
CA LYS A 39 -4.87 -19.54 -14.66
C LYS A 39 -6.15 -20.00 -13.97
N ASP A 40 -6.01 -20.95 -13.04
CA ASP A 40 -7.12 -21.39 -12.21
C ASP A 40 -7.42 -20.35 -11.13
N PHE A 41 -8.68 -19.93 -11.04
CA PHE A 41 -9.13 -18.96 -10.04
C PHE A 41 -10.23 -19.56 -9.17
N PRO A 42 -9.98 -19.71 -7.85
CA PRO A 42 -10.93 -20.37 -6.98
C PRO A 42 -12.23 -19.57 -6.91
N GLY A 43 -13.35 -20.28 -7.14
CA GLY A 43 -14.69 -19.70 -7.13
C GLY A 43 -15.08 -18.93 -8.40
N ILE A 44 -14.20 -18.78 -9.37
CA ILE A 44 -14.47 -18.07 -10.64
C ILE A 44 -14.49 -19.04 -11.82
N GLY A 45 -13.45 -19.86 -11.96
CA GLY A 45 -13.32 -20.82 -13.05
C GLY A 45 -11.92 -21.41 -13.17
N VAL A 46 -11.75 -22.28 -14.15
CA VAL A 46 -10.47 -22.96 -14.42
C VAL A 46 -9.80 -22.40 -15.68
N LYS A 47 -8.51 -22.66 -15.81
CA LYS A 47 -7.70 -22.31 -16.98
C LYS A 47 -8.33 -22.82 -18.27
N GLY A 48 -8.33 -21.96 -19.29
CA GLY A 48 -8.91 -22.21 -20.61
C GLY A 48 -10.41 -21.94 -20.69
N GLN A 49 -11.10 -21.69 -19.58
CA GLN A 49 -12.54 -21.43 -19.57
C GLN A 49 -12.86 -19.96 -19.95
N ILE A 50 -13.91 -19.77 -20.75
CA ILE A 50 -14.51 -18.46 -21.02
C ILE A 50 -15.62 -18.20 -19.99
N VAL A 51 -15.48 -17.12 -19.22
CA VAL A 51 -16.38 -16.77 -18.10
C VAL A 51 -16.83 -15.31 -18.22
N ALA A 52 -18.11 -15.05 -17.93
CA ALA A 52 -18.66 -13.70 -17.85
C ALA A 52 -18.44 -13.10 -16.45
N VAL A 53 -17.55 -12.11 -16.33
CA VAL A 53 -17.13 -11.52 -15.04
C VAL A 53 -17.46 -10.04 -14.94
N LYS A 54 -17.41 -9.47 -13.73
CA LYS A 54 -17.52 -8.02 -13.52
C LYS A 54 -16.25 -7.32 -14.02
N PRO A 55 -16.33 -6.13 -14.65
CA PRO A 55 -15.15 -5.35 -15.05
C PRO A 55 -14.18 -5.08 -13.89
N SER A 56 -14.71 -4.73 -12.71
CA SER A 56 -13.90 -4.51 -11.51
C SER A 56 -13.17 -5.77 -11.05
N ALA A 57 -13.79 -6.95 -11.15
CA ALA A 57 -13.13 -8.22 -10.82
C ALA A 57 -12.04 -8.55 -11.85
N MET A 58 -12.28 -8.24 -13.12
CA MET A 58 -11.30 -8.40 -14.17
C MET A 58 -10.05 -7.55 -13.91
N THR A 59 -10.19 -6.25 -13.69
CA THR A 59 -9.03 -5.35 -13.49
C THR A 59 -8.28 -5.62 -12.19
N SER A 60 -8.98 -5.91 -11.09
CA SER A 60 -8.36 -6.05 -9.76
C SER A 60 -7.77 -7.42 -9.47
N LYS A 61 -8.38 -8.51 -9.98
CA LYS A 61 -8.03 -9.89 -9.58
C LYS A 61 -7.56 -10.76 -10.73
N LEU A 62 -8.19 -10.68 -11.89
CA LEU A 62 -7.96 -11.64 -12.98
C LEU A 62 -6.89 -11.19 -13.97
N TYR A 63 -6.86 -9.90 -14.31
CA TYR A 63 -5.89 -9.34 -15.24
C TYR A 63 -4.44 -9.31 -14.71
N PRO A 64 -4.19 -8.98 -13.42
CA PRO A 64 -2.83 -8.95 -12.89
C PRO A 64 -2.07 -10.25 -13.14
N HIS A 65 -0.79 -10.14 -13.47
CA HIS A 65 0.10 -11.27 -13.77
C HIS A 65 -0.43 -12.18 -14.90
N ASN A 66 -1.07 -11.60 -15.92
CA ASN A 66 -1.59 -12.31 -17.10
C ASN A 66 -2.50 -13.48 -16.71
N GLY A 67 -3.39 -13.27 -15.75
CA GLY A 67 -4.30 -14.30 -15.28
C GLY A 67 -5.49 -14.54 -16.21
N ALA A 68 -5.94 -13.54 -16.95
CA ALA A 68 -7.05 -13.63 -17.90
C ALA A 68 -6.89 -12.64 -19.06
N ILE A 69 -7.57 -12.93 -20.17
CA ILE A 69 -7.60 -12.12 -21.40
C ILE A 69 -9.04 -11.71 -21.73
N TYR A 70 -9.22 -10.47 -22.18
CA TYR A 70 -10.51 -9.97 -22.65
C TYR A 70 -10.91 -10.61 -23.98
N MET A 71 -12.18 -11.03 -24.10
CA MET A 71 -12.75 -11.61 -25.33
C MET A 71 -13.79 -10.69 -26.00
N ASN A 72 -13.77 -9.40 -25.69
CA ASN A 72 -14.80 -8.45 -26.11
C ASN A 72 -14.67 -7.92 -27.56
N TYR A 73 -13.68 -8.36 -28.35
CA TYR A 73 -13.47 -7.86 -29.72
C TYR A 73 -13.89 -8.89 -30.78
N LYS A 74 -14.47 -8.42 -31.89
CA LYS A 74 -14.88 -9.28 -33.01
C LYS A 74 -13.62 -9.85 -33.67
N GLY A 75 -13.47 -11.18 -33.65
CA GLY A 75 -12.26 -11.86 -34.12
C GLY A 75 -11.26 -12.22 -33.02
N ALA A 76 -11.64 -12.11 -31.73
CA ALA A 76 -10.83 -12.62 -30.63
C ALA A 76 -10.72 -14.14 -30.69
N GLU A 77 -9.53 -14.63 -31.05
CA GLU A 77 -9.23 -16.05 -30.96
C GLU A 77 -8.82 -16.41 -29.52
N PRO A 78 -9.34 -17.52 -28.98
CA PRO A 78 -8.90 -18.03 -27.69
C PRO A 78 -7.40 -18.31 -27.71
N ALA A 79 -6.64 -17.70 -26.79
CA ALA A 79 -5.20 -17.91 -26.68
C ALA A 79 -4.84 -19.35 -26.27
N ILE A 80 -5.78 -20.03 -25.60
CA ILE A 80 -5.67 -21.42 -25.15
C ILE A 80 -6.91 -22.17 -25.67
N PRO A 81 -6.81 -23.49 -25.97
CA PRO A 81 -7.98 -24.30 -26.27
C PRO A 81 -9.07 -24.16 -25.20
N VAL A 82 -10.30 -23.90 -25.64
CA VAL A 82 -11.43 -23.64 -24.75
C VAL A 82 -11.87 -24.93 -24.08
N VAL A 83 -11.82 -24.95 -22.75
CA VAL A 83 -12.30 -26.07 -21.96
C VAL A 83 -13.83 -25.99 -21.87
N THR A 84 -14.51 -27.09 -22.17
CA THR A 84 -15.97 -27.17 -22.09
C THR A 84 -16.46 -27.01 -20.65
N LYS A 85 -17.65 -26.43 -20.49
CA LYS A 85 -18.25 -26.15 -19.16
C LYS A 85 -18.36 -27.40 -18.27
N ALA A 86 -18.57 -28.58 -18.86
CA ALA A 86 -18.66 -29.85 -18.15
C ALA A 86 -17.31 -30.27 -17.53
N ALA A 87 -16.22 -30.18 -18.30
CA ALA A 87 -14.88 -30.46 -17.81
C ALA A 87 -14.42 -29.43 -16.75
N ALA A 88 -14.81 -28.16 -16.94
CA ALA A 88 -14.52 -27.09 -15.99
C ALA A 88 -15.22 -27.29 -14.63
N ALA A 89 -16.46 -27.79 -14.62
CA ALA A 89 -17.20 -28.05 -13.37
C ALA A 89 -16.56 -29.16 -12.53
N ALA A 90 -16.08 -30.22 -13.17
CA ALA A 90 -15.37 -31.31 -12.49
C ALA A 90 -14.06 -30.82 -11.85
N ALA A 91 -13.26 -30.03 -12.58
CA ALA A 91 -12.02 -29.47 -12.06
C ALA A 91 -12.24 -28.39 -10.97
N ALA A 92 -13.32 -27.61 -11.06
CA ALA A 92 -13.66 -26.64 -10.02
C ALA A 92 -14.10 -27.32 -8.71
N ALA A 93 -14.72 -28.51 -8.78
CA ALA A 93 -15.13 -29.27 -7.60
C ALA A 93 -13.92 -29.82 -6.83
N THR A 94 -12.89 -30.33 -7.52
CA THR A 94 -11.67 -30.84 -6.88
C THR A 94 -10.89 -29.73 -6.17
N LEU A 95 -10.80 -28.54 -6.77
CA LEU A 95 -10.15 -27.38 -6.15
C LEU A 95 -10.89 -26.88 -4.90
N LYS A 96 -12.23 -26.90 -4.90
CA LYS A 96 -13.02 -26.54 -3.71
C LYS A 96 -12.85 -27.56 -2.58
N ALA A 97 -12.77 -28.85 -2.90
CA ALA A 97 -12.52 -29.91 -1.92
C ALA A 97 -11.13 -29.77 -1.28
N ALA A 98 -10.09 -29.45 -2.06
CA ALA A 98 -8.73 -29.22 -1.55
C ALA A 98 -8.68 -28.02 -0.58
N GLN A 99 -9.37 -26.91 -0.89
CA GLN A 99 -9.42 -25.73 -0.02
C GLN A 99 -10.18 -25.97 1.28
N GLN A 100 -11.21 -26.83 1.28
CA GLN A 100 -11.91 -27.21 2.51
C GLN A 100 -11.03 -28.06 3.43
N GLN A 101 -10.13 -28.87 2.88
CA GLN A 101 -9.16 -29.64 3.68
C GLN A 101 -8.08 -28.74 4.30
N GLU A 102 -7.57 -27.75 3.57
CA GLU A 102 -6.61 -26.77 4.14
C GLU A 102 -7.23 -25.92 5.27
N ASN A 103 -8.51 -25.58 5.17
CA ASN A 103 -9.20 -24.81 6.21
C ASN A 103 -9.55 -25.66 7.45
N LYS A 104 -9.70 -26.99 7.32
CA LYS A 104 -9.85 -27.91 8.45
C LYS A 104 -8.51 -28.17 9.15
N SER A 105 -7.42 -28.36 8.41
CA SER A 105 -6.09 -28.55 9.00
C SER A 105 -5.52 -27.29 9.69
N LYS A 106 -5.94 -26.08 9.28
CA LYS A 106 -5.66 -24.83 10.01
C LYS A 106 -6.48 -24.67 11.30
N LYS A 107 -7.60 -25.36 11.47
CA LYS A 107 -8.38 -25.36 12.73
C LYS A 107 -7.83 -26.35 13.76
N GLU A 108 -7.16 -27.42 13.33
CA GLU A 108 -6.62 -28.46 14.23
C GLU A 108 -5.20 -28.15 14.74
N LYS A 109 -4.45 -27.25 14.09
CA LYS A 109 -3.19 -26.71 14.61
C LYS A 109 -3.36 -25.48 15.53
N LYS A 110 -4.51 -25.34 16.20
CA LYS A 110 -4.60 -24.50 17.40
C LYS A 110 -4.01 -25.29 18.57
N VAL A 111 -2.73 -25.02 18.81
CA VAL A 111 -1.99 -25.33 20.03
C VAL A 111 -2.91 -25.20 21.25
N LYS A 112 -2.89 -26.21 22.12
CA LYS A 112 -3.57 -26.21 23.43
C LYS A 112 -3.04 -25.02 24.23
N LEU A 113 -3.75 -23.89 24.15
CA LEU A 113 -3.55 -22.74 25.03
C LEU A 113 -3.96 -23.12 26.45
N ASN A 114 -3.10 -22.76 27.41
CA ASN A 114 -3.31 -22.96 28.84
C ASN A 114 -4.69 -22.45 29.27
N PRO A 115 -5.38 -23.14 30.20
CA PRO A 115 -6.74 -22.80 30.63
C PRO A 115 -6.87 -21.39 31.23
N ILE A 116 -5.77 -20.78 31.68
CA ILE A 116 -5.71 -19.43 32.26
C ILE A 116 -6.05 -18.34 31.22
N LEU A 117 -5.66 -18.51 29.96
CA LEU A 117 -5.93 -17.53 28.90
C LEU A 117 -7.37 -17.62 28.37
N LYS A 118 -8.10 -18.70 28.64
CA LYS A 118 -9.50 -18.84 28.20
C LYS A 118 -10.46 -18.08 29.12
N SER A 119 -10.18 -18.02 30.42
CA SER A 119 -10.97 -17.21 31.37
C SER A 119 -10.82 -15.71 31.13
N GLU A 120 -9.65 -15.23 30.71
CA GLU A 120 -9.45 -13.81 30.35
C GLU A 120 -10.21 -13.41 29.07
N ILE A 121 -10.23 -14.29 28.07
CA ILE A 121 -10.94 -14.04 26.79
C ILE A 121 -12.46 -14.17 26.95
N GLU A 122 -12.95 -14.98 27.89
CA GLU A 122 -14.39 -15.05 28.20
C GLU A 122 -14.87 -13.88 29.05
N ASN A 123 -14.00 -13.31 29.89
CA ASN A 123 -14.28 -12.06 30.61
C ASN A 123 -14.25 -10.84 29.68
N SER A 124 -13.37 -10.81 28.67
CA SER A 124 -13.32 -9.72 27.69
C SER A 124 -14.44 -9.74 26.64
N LYS A 125 -15.27 -10.79 26.60
CA LYS A 125 -16.42 -10.92 25.68
C LYS A 125 -17.77 -10.62 26.33
N LYS A 126 -17.83 -10.48 27.65
CA LYS A 126 -19.05 -10.16 28.39
C LYS A 126 -19.16 -8.68 28.74
N THR A 127 -18.09 -7.92 28.57
CA THR A 127 -18.13 -6.47 28.53
C THR A 127 -18.22 -6.06 27.07
N ASP A 128 -19.44 -5.88 26.56
CA ASP A 128 -19.66 -4.91 25.49
C ASP A 128 -19.27 -3.55 26.08
N ASP A 129 -17.97 -3.27 26.04
CA ASP A 129 -17.35 -2.05 26.53
C ASP A 129 -17.63 -0.96 25.50
N LEU A 130 -18.90 -0.58 25.45
CA LEU A 130 -19.34 0.66 24.84
C LEU A 130 -18.65 1.76 25.64
N LEU A 131 -17.58 2.30 25.07
CA LEU A 131 -16.86 3.46 25.60
C LEU A 131 -17.87 4.45 26.17
N THR A 132 -17.75 4.75 27.45
CA THR A 132 -18.59 5.74 28.09
C THR A 132 -18.32 7.11 27.46
N LEU A 133 -19.28 8.03 27.52
CA LEU A 133 -19.09 9.40 27.02
C LEU A 133 -17.90 10.09 27.71
N ASP A 134 -17.64 9.75 28.97
CA ASP A 134 -16.47 10.23 29.71
C ASP A 134 -15.17 9.60 29.20
N ASP A 135 -15.17 8.33 28.80
CA ASP A 135 -14.02 7.72 28.12
C ASP A 135 -13.75 8.42 26.78
N LEU A 136 -14.78 8.67 25.96
CA LEU A 136 -14.61 9.38 24.68
C LEU A 136 -14.09 10.81 24.86
N LEU A 137 -14.45 11.48 25.94
CA LEU A 137 -13.96 12.82 26.29
C LEU A 137 -12.53 12.79 26.86
N SER A 138 -12.15 11.68 27.49
CA SER A 138 -10.80 11.46 28.03
C SER A 138 -9.82 10.81 27.04
N ILE A 139 -10.26 10.46 25.82
CA ILE A 139 -9.35 10.15 24.71
C ILE A 139 -8.56 11.41 24.39
N ASP A 140 -7.44 11.53 25.09
CA ASP A 140 -6.48 12.60 24.89
C ASP A 140 -5.88 12.39 23.50
N LEU A 141 -6.16 13.32 22.59
CA LEU A 141 -5.63 13.31 21.22
C LEU A 141 -4.10 13.23 21.18
N ASN A 142 -3.44 13.61 22.29
CA ASN A 142 -2.00 13.49 22.49
C ASN A 142 -1.53 12.03 22.68
N ILE A 143 -2.38 11.11 23.14
CA ILE A 143 -2.04 9.69 23.25
C ILE A 143 -2.04 9.05 21.86
N ILE A 144 -3.05 9.37 21.04
CA ILE A 144 -3.12 8.93 19.64
C ILE A 144 -1.93 9.49 18.84
N SER A 145 -1.50 10.72 19.10
CA SER A 145 -0.32 11.28 18.43
C SER A 145 0.97 10.56 18.83
N LYS A 146 1.14 10.18 20.11
CA LYS A 146 2.30 9.42 20.58
C LYS A 146 2.39 8.02 19.97
N GLU A 147 1.28 7.29 19.89
CA GLU A 147 1.27 5.97 19.25
C GLU A 147 1.65 6.06 17.76
N ASN A 148 1.18 7.10 17.08
CA ASN A 148 1.55 7.37 15.68
C ASN A 148 3.03 7.75 15.52
N GLU A 149 3.59 8.52 16.45
CA GLU A 149 5.02 8.85 16.48
C GLU A 149 5.87 7.60 16.72
N ASP A 150 5.48 6.74 17.67
CA ASP A 150 6.14 5.47 17.95
C ASP A 150 6.13 4.55 16.72
N LEU A 151 5.02 4.51 15.98
CA LEU A 151 4.93 3.81 14.71
C LEU A 151 5.90 4.37 13.66
N ILE A 152 6.06 5.69 13.57
CA ILE A 152 7.02 6.32 12.66
C ILE A 152 8.45 5.90 13.01
N PHE A 153 8.82 5.99 14.29
CA PHE A 153 10.14 5.58 14.77
C PHE A 153 10.44 4.11 14.52
N ALA A 154 9.48 3.23 14.79
CA ALA A 154 9.62 1.80 14.56
C ALA A 154 9.80 1.45 13.07
N LYS A 155 9.35 2.33 12.17
CA LYS A 155 9.44 2.16 10.71
C LYS A 155 10.55 2.96 10.06
N LEU A 156 11.38 3.68 10.82
CA LEU A 156 12.55 4.35 10.27
C LEU A 156 13.47 3.34 9.56
N PRO A 157 14.00 3.68 8.38
CA PRO A 157 14.89 2.79 7.66
C PRO A 157 16.19 2.63 8.44
N LYS A 158 16.65 1.39 8.64
CA LYS A 158 17.96 1.12 9.24
C LYS A 158 19.11 1.32 8.25
N LYS A 159 18.81 1.20 6.96
CA LYS A 159 19.78 1.25 5.87
C LYS A 159 19.18 1.98 4.68
N LEU A 160 19.96 2.90 4.12
CA LEU A 160 19.65 3.71 2.96
C LEU A 160 20.81 3.57 1.98
N ILE A 161 20.51 3.17 0.74
CA ILE A 161 21.52 2.97 -0.31
C ILE A 161 21.31 4.04 -1.37
N ILE A 162 22.33 4.84 -1.63
CA ILE A 162 22.31 5.90 -2.65
C ILE A 162 23.27 5.51 -3.77
N LEU A 163 22.77 5.51 -5.00
CA LEU A 163 23.58 5.28 -6.20
C LEU A 163 23.82 6.63 -6.90
N LYS A 164 25.07 7.03 -7.04
CA LYS A 164 25.47 8.27 -7.71
C LYS A 164 26.66 8.04 -8.62
N ASN A 165 26.76 8.87 -9.65
CA ASN A 165 27.91 8.84 -10.55
C ASN A 165 29.12 9.46 -9.83
N ALA A 166 30.24 8.74 -9.86
CA ALA A 166 31.50 9.16 -9.26
C ALA A 166 32.64 9.04 -10.27
N LYS A 167 33.66 9.87 -10.12
CA LYS A 167 34.94 9.75 -10.82
C LYS A 167 36.04 9.69 -9.76
N ASN A 168 36.90 8.68 -9.83
CA ASN A 168 38.02 8.49 -8.89
C ASN A 168 37.60 8.53 -7.41
N SER A 169 36.49 7.86 -7.06
CA SER A 169 35.92 7.81 -5.71
C SER A 169 35.35 9.13 -5.15
N VAL A 170 35.37 10.20 -5.95
CA VAL A 170 34.74 11.49 -5.65
C VAL A 170 33.43 11.59 -6.41
N LEU A 171 32.37 12.02 -5.73
CA LEU A 171 31.06 12.24 -6.33
C LEU A 171 31.09 13.46 -7.24
N ASN A 172 30.44 13.38 -8.41
CA ASN A 172 30.31 14.54 -9.30
C ASN A 172 29.46 15.66 -8.69
N THR A 173 28.49 15.29 -7.86
CA THR A 173 27.64 16.23 -7.10
C THR A 173 27.66 15.81 -5.65
N PRO A 174 28.06 16.68 -4.71
CA PRO A 174 27.98 16.37 -3.29
C PRO A 174 26.52 16.11 -2.89
N ILE A 175 26.33 15.22 -1.92
CA ILE A 175 25.01 14.92 -1.37
C ILE A 175 24.82 15.75 -0.11
N GLU A 176 23.92 16.71 -0.16
CA GLU A 176 23.56 17.56 0.98
C GLU A 176 22.72 16.79 2.02
N SER A 177 22.74 17.27 3.27
CA SER A 177 21.90 16.78 4.36
C SER A 177 20.42 16.70 4.00
N ASP A 178 19.93 17.72 3.30
CA ASP A 178 18.54 17.85 2.89
C ASP A 178 18.12 16.76 1.93
N PHE A 179 19.03 16.32 1.05
CA PHE A 179 18.76 15.21 0.16
C PHE A 179 18.57 13.90 0.93
N VAL A 180 19.42 13.62 1.92
CA VAL A 180 19.30 12.42 2.76
C VAL A 180 18.02 12.47 3.57
N ALA A 181 17.68 13.62 4.17
CA ALA A 181 16.42 13.83 4.86
C ALA A 181 15.21 13.53 3.96
N ASN A 182 15.22 14.05 2.73
CA ASN A 182 14.14 13.82 1.76
C ASN A 182 14.04 12.35 1.34
N GLN A 183 15.16 11.63 1.22
CA GLN A 183 15.13 10.19 0.94
C GLN A 183 14.56 9.38 2.10
N ILE A 184 14.87 9.74 3.35
CA ILE A 184 14.26 9.12 4.53
C ILE A 184 12.74 9.36 4.53
N LYS A 185 12.29 10.60 4.23
CA LYS A 185 10.86 10.94 4.10
C LYS A 185 10.16 10.09 3.04
N ILE A 186 10.71 10.01 1.83
CA ILE A 186 10.16 9.21 0.72
C ILE A 186 10.12 7.72 1.07
N THR A 187 11.12 7.24 1.81
CA THR A 187 11.18 5.84 2.22
C THR A 187 10.10 5.55 3.25
N LEU A 188 9.93 6.42 4.25
CA LEU A 188 8.89 6.29 5.27
C LEU A 188 7.48 6.36 4.71
N SER A 189 7.21 7.26 3.76
CA SER A 189 5.88 7.38 3.15
C SER A 189 5.46 6.16 2.33
N LYS A 190 6.40 5.29 1.93
CA LYS A 190 6.09 3.99 1.33
C LYS A 190 5.65 2.95 2.37
N TYR A 191 6.14 3.05 3.59
CA TYR A 191 5.83 2.09 4.66
C TYR A 191 4.59 2.47 5.47
N ILE A 192 4.34 3.77 5.63
CA ILE A 192 3.23 4.31 6.40
C ILE A 192 2.15 4.76 5.40
N LYS A 193 0.95 4.17 5.49
CA LYS A 193 -0.17 4.48 4.57
C LYS A 193 -0.64 5.93 4.68
N GLU A 194 -0.41 6.56 5.82
CA GLU A 194 -0.80 7.93 6.12
C GLU A 194 0.39 8.88 5.89
N SER A 195 0.48 9.44 4.68
CA SER A 195 1.51 10.41 4.30
C SER A 195 1.55 11.62 5.23
N ASP A 196 0.39 12.03 5.74
CA ASP A 196 0.24 13.27 6.49
C ASP A 196 0.92 13.20 7.87
N LEU A 197 0.96 12.02 8.49
CA LEU A 197 1.68 11.81 9.74
C LEU A 197 3.18 11.99 9.56
N THR A 198 3.74 11.45 8.47
CA THR A 198 5.18 11.59 8.19
C THR A 198 5.56 13.05 7.93
N MET A 199 4.73 13.80 7.20
CA MET A 199 4.98 15.22 6.95
C MET A 199 4.90 16.04 8.24
N LYS A 200 3.91 15.79 9.10
CA LYS A 200 3.79 16.46 10.41
C LYS A 200 4.98 16.17 11.32
N PHE A 201 5.45 14.93 11.33
CA PHE A 201 6.62 14.53 12.11
C PHE A 201 7.86 15.33 11.70
N PHE A 202 8.21 15.36 10.42
CA PHE A 202 9.41 16.07 9.94
C PHE A 202 9.28 17.59 9.86
N SER A 203 8.06 18.13 9.90
CA SER A 203 7.84 19.58 10.00
C SER A 203 7.88 20.09 11.43
N SER A 204 7.92 19.19 12.43
CA SER A 204 8.03 19.60 13.82
C SER A 204 9.43 20.13 14.10
N GLU A 205 9.52 21.23 14.86
CA GLU A 205 10.81 21.80 15.31
C GLU A 205 11.63 20.83 16.17
N LYS A 206 11.00 19.74 16.60
CA LYS A 206 11.56 18.69 17.45
C LYS A 206 12.36 17.65 16.69
N THR A 207 12.21 17.55 15.36
CA THR A 207 13.02 16.64 14.54
C THR A 207 14.28 17.33 14.04
N SER A 208 15.46 16.78 14.35
CA SER A 208 16.71 17.16 13.70
C SER A 208 17.39 15.95 13.06
N ILE A 209 17.94 16.15 11.86
CA ILE A 209 18.65 15.12 11.11
C ILE A 209 20.08 15.60 10.91
N THR A 210 21.03 14.88 11.48
CA THR A 210 22.46 15.18 11.35
C THR A 210 23.17 14.03 10.66
N ILE A 211 24.02 14.33 9.70
CA ILE A 211 24.87 13.33 9.04
C ILE A 211 26.21 13.27 9.77
N LYS A 212 26.66 12.05 10.07
CA LYS A 212 27.94 11.75 10.69
C LYS A 212 28.81 10.90 9.78
N ASN A 213 30.11 11.18 9.78
CA ASN A 213 31.14 10.37 9.17
C ASN A 213 31.37 9.05 9.93
N GLU A 214 32.19 8.15 9.38
CA GLU A 214 32.67 6.96 10.12
C GLU A 214 33.42 7.34 11.41
N ALA A 215 34.06 8.50 11.43
CA ALA A 215 34.72 9.06 12.61
C ALA A 215 33.75 9.72 13.63
N GLY A 216 32.45 9.83 13.31
CA GLY A 216 31.44 10.44 14.18
C GLY A 216 31.31 11.96 14.07
N GLU A 217 32.11 12.61 13.23
CA GLU A 217 32.04 14.05 12.97
C GLU A 217 30.81 14.42 12.14
N THR A 218 30.16 15.52 12.50
CA THR A 218 28.98 16.04 11.78
C THR A 218 29.41 16.74 10.49
N ILE A 219 28.77 16.41 9.38
CA ILE A 219 29.06 16.98 8.06
C ILE A 219 27.79 17.49 7.41
N GLU A 220 27.91 18.59 6.68
CA GLU A 220 26.80 19.17 5.90
C GLU A 220 26.60 18.48 4.54
N SER A 221 27.68 17.99 3.93
CA SER A 221 27.63 17.33 2.62
C SER A 221 28.59 16.15 2.48
N ILE A 222 28.14 15.11 1.78
CA ILE A 222 28.92 13.91 1.45
C ILE A 222 29.50 14.09 0.05
N GLY A 223 30.82 14.22 -0.04
CA GLY A 223 31.54 14.33 -1.32
C GLY A 223 32.12 13.02 -1.85
N ASN A 224 32.29 12.01 -0.99
CA ASN A 224 33.01 10.78 -1.31
C ASN A 224 32.09 9.55 -1.29
N LEU A 225 32.50 8.50 -2.01
CA LEU A 225 31.89 7.18 -1.86
C LEU A 225 32.28 6.58 -0.50
N GLY A 226 31.37 5.86 0.15
CA GLY A 226 31.63 5.28 1.46
C GLY A 226 30.38 5.01 2.29
N SER A 227 30.60 4.68 3.57
CA SER A 227 29.55 4.48 4.55
C SER A 227 29.46 5.71 5.46
N PHE A 228 28.24 6.21 5.64
CA PHE A 228 27.93 7.35 6.48
C PHE A 228 26.77 6.99 7.39
N TYR A 229 26.52 7.80 8.41
CA TYR A 229 25.40 7.59 9.34
C TYR A 229 24.52 8.84 9.35
N ALA A 230 23.22 8.67 9.17
CA ALA A 230 22.24 9.71 9.39
C ALA A 230 21.55 9.45 10.74
N GLU A 231 21.74 10.37 11.67
CA GLU A 231 21.13 10.34 12.98
C GLU A 231 19.87 11.20 12.96
N VAL A 232 18.74 10.57 13.26
CA VAL A 232 17.44 11.24 13.39
C VAL A 232 17.16 11.38 14.88
N LYS A 233 17.19 12.62 15.40
CA LYS A 233 16.80 12.92 16.78
C LYS A 233 15.38 13.46 16.80
N TYR A 234 14.57 12.94 17.70
CA TYR A 234 13.29 13.54 18.03
C TYR A 234 12.96 13.36 19.50
N ASN A 235 12.73 14.49 20.18
CA ASN A 235 12.71 14.60 21.63
C ASN A 235 13.97 13.94 22.24
N ASP A 236 13.80 12.90 23.06
CA ASP A 236 14.90 12.18 23.73
C ASP A 236 15.29 10.88 23.01
N ARG A 237 14.74 10.63 21.82
CA ARG A 237 14.98 9.40 21.07
C ARG A 237 15.87 9.66 19.87
N GLU A 238 16.86 8.78 19.72
CA GLU A 238 17.81 8.81 18.63
C GLU A 238 17.69 7.54 17.80
N HIS A 239 17.63 7.69 16.48
CA HIS A 239 17.65 6.56 15.55
C HIS A 239 18.79 6.74 14.54
N MET A 240 19.70 5.77 14.49
CA MET A 240 20.80 5.75 13.54
C MET A 240 20.41 5.00 12.27
N THR A 241 20.59 5.66 11.12
CA THR A 241 20.36 5.11 9.79
C THR A 241 21.69 5.01 9.06
N SER A 242 22.09 3.81 8.62
CA SER A 242 23.29 3.65 7.79
C SER A 242 23.02 4.13 6.36
N VAL A 243 23.83 5.07 5.86
CA VAL A 243 23.76 5.63 4.51
C VAL A 243 24.97 5.13 3.73
N ILE A 244 24.74 4.25 2.76
CA ILE A 244 25.80 3.72 1.90
C ILE A 244 25.72 4.41 0.55
N VAL A 245 26.81 5.08 0.16
CA VAL A 245 26.92 5.75 -1.13
C VAL A 245 27.81 4.93 -2.06
N ASN A 246 27.19 4.36 -3.08
CA ASN A 246 27.87 3.53 -4.07
C ASN A 246 27.91 4.21 -5.44
N ALA A 247 28.93 3.86 -6.23
CA ALA A 247 28.99 4.22 -7.63
C ALA A 247 27.87 3.51 -8.41
N LYS A 248 27.24 4.24 -9.33
CA LYS A 248 26.27 3.69 -10.28
C LYS A 248 26.96 2.97 -11.44
#